data_AF-A0A7S4T038-F1
#
_entry.id   AF-A0A7S4T038-F1
#
_cell.length_a   1.000
_cell.length_b   1.000
_cell.length_c   1.000
_cell.angle_alpha   90.00
_cell.angle_beta   90.00
_cell.angle_gamma   90.00
#
_symmetry.space_group_name_H-M   'P 1'
#
loop_
_entity.id
_entity.type
_entity.pdbx_description
1 polymer ?
#
loop_
_entity_poly.entity_id
_entity_poly.type
_entity_poly.pdbx_seq_one_letter_code
_entity_poly.pdbx_strand_id
1 'polypeptide(L)'
;MSINVQVVILLALLTDAGCTSSSCANEAAEPGHSVDELGLEEMEEEALLQTQVTSGVSVRRVGRHTARHSGGGASSAAHAGTAAAPLMPPPEAKAPAEPLMPRGAKVQAEPPLVDPPKSTDLLQLLAKAWRLRWTCLICSILVWAVLLAGLQHGGLAAYKASKSAQSEPASAQPPPQAPPPSPAPRLSQCGGSFVIPSTRISRCSSATFSFDIPAWPIICPFRANFWRPSGDSAWTVIELTRDTVAAAGLPSLLTCKVSTSDAHAGGGAGAASAAAAAESPEFVVCSSPSVVVARGRPAMDGSLLVIHREGLPDLEVQEETGADEPWGVIVRRHGEDVGLASSIGSNQQRSEEYLQMDVQPDAESPEATLLLACMLAVIFLKPRLRGPAGQILPGLCQ
;
A
#
# COMPACT_ATOMS: atom_id res chain seq x y z
N MET A 1 2.46 -28.27 14.92
CA MET A 1 2.76 -27.15 15.85
C MET A 1 2.05 -25.82 15.48
N SER A 2 1.09 -25.79 14.55
CA SER A 2 0.41 -24.56 14.10
C SER A 2 -0.78 -24.11 14.98
N ILE A 3 -1.28 -24.98 15.86
CA ILE A 3 -2.48 -24.73 16.68
C ILE A 3 -2.25 -23.68 17.79
N ASN A 4 -1.00 -23.50 18.26
CA ASN A 4 -0.72 -22.59 19.38
C ASN A 4 -0.77 -21.10 19.01
N VAL A 5 -0.65 -20.74 17.73
CA VAL A 5 -0.69 -19.32 17.32
C VAL A 5 -2.14 -18.83 17.20
N GLN A 6 -3.06 -19.69 16.76
CA GLN A 6 -4.49 -19.33 16.66
C GLN A 6 -5.15 -19.17 18.03
N VAL A 7 -4.75 -19.96 19.03
CA VAL A 7 -5.30 -19.85 20.40
C VAL A 7 -4.86 -18.56 21.10
N VAL A 8 -3.65 -18.05 20.82
CA VAL A 8 -3.17 -16.78 21.40
C VAL A 8 -3.88 -15.59 20.77
N ILE A 9 -4.20 -15.65 19.47
CA ILE A 9 -4.99 -14.62 18.79
C ILE A 9 -6.44 -14.62 19.28
N LEU A 10 -7.03 -15.81 19.52
CA LEU A 10 -8.40 -15.92 20.04
C LEU A 10 -8.52 -15.41 21.49
N LEU A 11 -7.50 -15.64 22.33
CA LEU A 11 -7.47 -15.15 23.72
C LEU A 11 -7.30 -13.63 23.80
N ALA A 12 -6.55 -13.02 22.89
CA ALA A 12 -6.39 -11.56 22.83
C ALA A 12 -7.68 -10.83 22.41
N LEU A 13 -8.51 -11.45 21.57
CA LEU A 13 -9.80 -10.90 21.13
C LEU A 13 -10.91 -11.06 22.17
N LEU A 14 -10.82 -12.06 23.06
CA LEU A 14 -11.82 -12.29 24.11
C LEU A 14 -11.62 -11.38 25.33
N THR A 15 -10.41 -10.85 25.55
CA THR A 15 -10.16 -9.88 26.64
C THR A 15 -10.68 -8.48 26.35
N ASP A 16 -11.00 -8.16 25.10
CA ASP A 16 -11.44 -6.80 24.69
C ASP A 16 -12.99 -6.65 24.66
N ALA A 17 -13.73 -7.75 24.78
CA ALA A 17 -15.20 -7.74 24.75
C ALA A 17 -15.87 -7.60 26.14
N GLY A 18 -15.10 -7.31 27.19
CA GLY A 18 -15.55 -7.31 28.58
C GLY A 18 -16.00 -5.97 29.14
N CYS A 19 -16.91 -5.25 28.49
CA CYS A 19 -17.62 -4.12 29.10
C CYS A 19 -19.14 -4.28 28.90
N THR A 20 -19.75 -5.13 29.73
CA THR A 20 -21.20 -5.18 29.90
C THR A 20 -21.65 -4.06 30.83
N SER A 21 -22.46 -3.16 30.30
CA SER A 21 -23.27 -2.21 31.05
C SER A 21 -24.26 -2.94 31.96
N SER A 22 -24.30 -2.55 33.24
CA SER A 22 -25.35 -2.93 34.18
C SER A 22 -25.91 -1.66 34.85
N SER A 23 -27.20 -1.50 34.65
CA SER A 23 -28.13 -0.51 35.23
C SER A 23 -28.13 -0.47 36.76
N CYS A 24 -28.38 0.71 37.33
CA CYS A 24 -29.38 0.91 38.39
C CYS A 24 -29.77 2.41 38.52
N ALA A 25 -31.07 2.63 38.65
CA ALA A 25 -31.74 3.92 38.74
C ALA A 25 -31.97 4.37 40.20
N ASN A 26 -32.34 5.65 40.32
CA ASN A 26 -33.09 6.37 41.36
C ASN A 26 -32.36 7.17 42.46
N GLU A 27 -32.46 8.51 42.28
CA GLU A 27 -33.24 9.44 43.13
C GLU A 27 -32.60 10.02 44.40
N ALA A 28 -32.25 11.33 44.37
CA ALA A 28 -32.86 12.39 45.21
C ALA A 28 -32.03 13.71 45.19
N ALA A 29 -32.68 14.77 44.67
CA ALA A 29 -32.79 16.16 45.15
C ALA A 29 -31.63 16.98 45.81
N GLU A 30 -31.58 18.25 45.38
CA GLU A 30 -31.23 19.51 46.10
C GLU A 30 -29.75 20.04 46.03
N PRO A 31 -29.52 21.38 46.13
CA PRO A 31 -29.07 22.16 44.98
C PRO A 31 -27.80 23.01 45.21
N GLY A 32 -27.24 23.49 44.09
CA GLY A 32 -26.62 24.81 43.99
C GLY A 32 -25.10 24.90 44.14
N HIS A 33 -24.39 25.02 43.02
CA HIS A 33 -23.32 26.00 42.87
C HIS A 33 -22.97 26.19 41.39
N SER A 34 -23.19 27.41 40.90
CA SER A 34 -22.73 27.89 39.60
C SER A 34 -21.23 28.21 39.68
N VAL A 35 -20.42 27.53 38.88
CA VAL A 35 -19.08 27.97 38.52
C VAL A 35 -18.95 27.84 37.02
N ASP A 36 -18.66 28.96 36.36
CA ASP A 36 -18.44 29.08 34.93
C ASP A 36 -17.26 28.20 34.49
N GLU A 37 -17.56 27.12 33.77
CA GLU A 37 -16.61 26.21 33.13
C GLU A 37 -16.85 26.21 31.61
N LEU A 38 -16.82 27.40 31.01
CA LEU A 38 -16.86 27.60 29.56
C LEU A 38 -15.61 28.39 29.16
N GLY A 39 -14.58 27.69 28.69
CA GLY A 39 -13.40 28.36 28.14
C GLY A 39 -12.13 27.52 27.95
N LEU A 40 -12.15 26.19 28.14
CA LEU A 40 -10.95 25.36 27.96
C LEU A 40 -11.05 24.33 26.83
N GLU A 41 -12.25 23.98 26.35
CA GLU A 41 -12.39 22.99 25.26
C GLU A 41 -12.17 23.59 23.86
N GLU A 42 -12.43 24.89 23.64
CA GLU A 42 -12.30 25.52 22.32
C GLU A 42 -10.84 25.87 21.94
N MET A 43 -9.92 25.82 22.89
CA MET A 43 -8.50 26.15 22.67
C MET A 43 -7.63 24.91 22.35
N GLU A 44 -8.12 23.70 22.62
CA GLU A 44 -7.43 22.44 22.27
C GLU A 44 -7.66 22.05 20.80
N GLU A 45 -8.78 22.46 20.20
CA GLU A 45 -9.10 22.15 18.80
C GLU A 45 -8.29 23.00 17.79
N GLU A 46 -8.00 24.27 18.10
CA GLU A 46 -7.14 25.12 17.23
C GLU A 46 -5.63 24.74 17.31
N ALA A 47 -5.15 24.18 18.42
CA ALA A 47 -3.75 23.77 18.57
C ALA A 47 -3.38 22.52 17.74
N LEU A 48 -4.35 21.67 17.42
CA LEU A 48 -4.16 20.46 16.61
C LEU A 48 -3.99 20.76 15.11
N LEU A 49 -4.64 21.82 14.61
CA LEU A 49 -4.55 22.22 13.20
C LEU A 49 -3.19 22.83 12.82
N GLN A 50 -2.48 23.43 13.77
CA GLN A 50 -1.20 24.11 13.49
C GLN A 50 0.04 23.18 13.57
N THR A 51 -0.09 22.01 14.19
CA THR A 51 1.02 21.07 14.41
C THR A 51 1.32 20.17 13.21
N GLN A 52 0.40 20.06 12.23
CA GLN A 52 0.60 19.19 11.05
C GLN A 52 1.46 19.80 9.92
N VAL A 53 1.80 21.09 9.98
CA VAL A 53 2.49 21.77 8.84
C VAL A 53 4.02 21.83 9.00
N THR A 54 4.61 21.42 10.13
CA THR A 54 6.03 21.68 10.43
C THR A 54 6.94 20.47 10.71
N SER A 55 6.48 19.23 10.57
CA SER A 55 7.34 18.05 10.75
C SER A 55 7.65 17.36 9.42
N GLY A 56 8.70 17.84 8.74
CA GLY A 56 9.09 17.30 7.43
C GLY A 56 10.54 17.55 7.05
N VAL A 57 11.48 17.52 7.99
CA VAL A 57 12.91 17.53 7.67
C VAL A 57 13.66 16.56 8.59
N SER A 58 13.70 15.28 8.21
CA SER A 58 14.74 14.35 8.68
C SER A 58 15.62 13.99 7.49
N VAL A 59 16.58 14.86 7.19
CA VAL A 59 17.63 14.60 6.20
C VAL A 59 18.62 13.63 6.82
N ARG A 60 18.43 12.32 6.60
CA ARG A 60 19.48 11.32 6.84
C ARG A 60 20.53 11.43 5.73
N ARG A 61 21.65 12.04 6.10
CA ARG A 61 22.89 12.15 5.32
C ARG A 61 23.48 10.75 5.12
N VAL A 62 23.27 10.14 3.95
CA VAL A 62 23.96 8.91 3.55
C VAL A 62 25.31 9.26 2.94
N GLY A 63 26.36 8.62 3.46
CA GLY A 63 27.75 8.86 3.13
C GLY A 63 28.13 8.49 1.69
N ARG A 64 28.99 9.32 1.11
CA ARG A 64 29.72 9.10 -0.14
C ARG A 64 30.63 7.87 -0.02
N HIS A 65 30.42 6.88 -0.87
CA HIS A 65 31.50 5.98 -1.31
C HIS A 65 31.72 6.17 -2.81
N THR A 66 32.87 6.75 -3.14
CA THR A 66 33.40 6.87 -4.50
C THR A 66 34.02 5.54 -4.92
N ALA A 67 33.40 4.85 -5.86
CA ALA A 67 34.06 3.80 -6.65
C ALA A 67 34.22 4.32 -8.07
N ARG A 68 35.49 4.53 -8.42
CA ARG A 68 36.00 5.09 -9.67
C ARG A 68 36.28 3.92 -10.60
N HIS A 69 35.51 3.79 -11.69
CA HIS A 69 35.95 3.02 -12.86
C HIS A 69 35.81 3.90 -14.11
N SER A 70 36.97 4.39 -14.55
CA SER A 70 37.28 4.73 -15.95
C SER A 70 36.97 3.48 -16.79
N GLY A 71 36.31 3.53 -17.94
CA GLY A 71 36.40 4.50 -19.02
C GLY A 71 37.28 3.89 -20.11
N GLY A 72 36.69 3.55 -21.26
CA GLY A 72 37.42 3.15 -22.46
C GLY A 72 36.65 2.24 -23.40
N GLY A 73 36.32 2.72 -24.60
CA GLY A 73 35.91 1.86 -25.72
C GLY A 73 34.93 2.51 -26.69
N ALA A 74 35.43 3.45 -27.50
CA ALA A 74 34.69 4.09 -28.56
C ALA A 74 34.54 3.21 -29.83
N SER A 75 33.54 3.56 -30.64
CA SER A 75 33.45 3.48 -32.10
C SER A 75 33.72 2.15 -32.82
N SER A 76 32.75 1.71 -33.62
CA SER A 76 32.89 1.78 -35.08
C SER A 76 31.57 1.46 -35.77
N ALA A 77 31.15 2.35 -36.66
CA ALA A 77 30.18 2.07 -37.71
C ALA A 77 30.87 1.32 -38.86
N ALA A 78 30.13 0.45 -39.56
CA ALA A 78 30.03 0.40 -41.03
C ALA A 78 29.61 -0.99 -41.56
N HIS A 79 28.87 -0.92 -42.67
CA HIS A 79 28.74 -1.88 -43.77
C HIS A 79 27.81 -3.09 -43.69
N ALA A 80 26.65 -2.90 -44.34
CA ALA A 80 26.18 -3.61 -45.54
C ALA A 80 26.71 -5.03 -45.81
N GLY A 81 25.78 -5.97 -46.02
CA GLY A 81 26.09 -7.30 -46.54
C GLY A 81 24.83 -8.12 -46.80
N THR A 82 24.19 -7.86 -47.93
CA THR A 82 23.21 -8.74 -48.58
C THR A 82 23.83 -10.11 -48.85
N ALA A 83 23.25 -11.19 -48.32
CA ALA A 83 23.44 -12.52 -48.87
C ALA A 83 22.27 -13.43 -48.49
N ALA A 84 21.48 -13.79 -49.49
CA ALA A 84 20.54 -14.88 -49.45
C ALA A 84 21.30 -16.21 -49.28
N ALA A 85 20.79 -17.09 -48.41
CA ALA A 85 21.24 -18.46 -48.29
C ALA A 85 20.04 -19.37 -47.93
N PRO A 86 20.11 -20.67 -48.29
CA PRO A 86 18.99 -21.41 -48.83
C PRO A 86 18.23 -22.24 -47.80
N LEU A 87 17.00 -22.61 -48.19
CA LEU A 87 16.14 -23.59 -47.53
C LEU A 87 16.91 -24.86 -47.19
N MET A 88 16.94 -25.20 -45.91
CA MET A 88 17.20 -26.55 -45.40
C MET A 88 15.86 -27.24 -45.11
N PRO A 89 15.68 -28.52 -45.50
CA PRO A 89 14.49 -29.28 -45.19
C PRO A 89 14.45 -29.72 -43.71
N PRO A 90 13.24 -29.97 -43.16
CA PRO A 90 13.09 -30.42 -41.77
C PRO A 90 13.57 -31.88 -41.60
N PRO A 91 14.24 -32.21 -40.48
CA PRO A 91 14.59 -33.58 -40.17
C PRO A 91 13.37 -34.41 -39.76
N GLU A 92 13.31 -35.61 -40.32
CA GLU A 92 12.29 -36.64 -40.13
C GLU A 92 12.06 -36.98 -38.65
N ALA A 93 10.77 -37.13 -38.33
CA ALA A 93 10.28 -37.63 -37.07
C ALA A 93 10.77 -39.07 -36.84
N LYS A 94 11.68 -39.24 -35.88
CA LYS A 94 12.08 -40.55 -35.37
C LYS A 94 11.12 -40.93 -34.23
N ALA A 95 10.32 -41.97 -34.49
CA ALA A 95 9.39 -42.57 -33.53
C ALA A 95 10.09 -42.93 -32.21
N PRO A 96 9.48 -42.64 -31.04
CA PRO A 96 9.99 -43.14 -29.77
C PRO A 96 9.71 -44.64 -29.66
N ALA A 97 10.80 -45.40 -29.55
CA ALA A 97 10.79 -46.81 -29.21
C ALA A 97 10.14 -47.03 -27.84
N GLU A 98 9.26 -48.03 -27.77
CA GLU A 98 8.73 -48.59 -26.53
C GLU A 98 9.88 -49.02 -25.60
N PRO A 99 9.90 -48.56 -24.34
CA PRO A 99 10.78 -49.15 -23.34
C PRO A 99 10.19 -50.47 -22.85
N LEU A 100 10.87 -51.56 -23.22
CA LEU A 100 10.71 -52.88 -22.59
C LEU A 100 10.86 -52.77 -21.08
N MET A 101 9.82 -53.19 -20.37
CA MET A 101 9.81 -53.45 -18.94
C MET A 101 10.81 -54.57 -18.56
N PRO A 102 11.77 -54.33 -17.65
CA PRO A 102 12.42 -55.41 -16.92
C PRO A 102 11.53 -55.82 -15.74
N ARG A 103 10.87 -56.97 -15.91
CA ARG A 103 10.26 -57.76 -14.85
C ARG A 103 11.38 -58.28 -13.94
N GLY A 104 11.62 -57.62 -12.81
CA GLY A 104 12.72 -57.96 -11.89
C GLY A 104 12.39 -57.70 -10.42
N ALA A 105 12.24 -58.80 -9.68
CA ALA A 105 12.47 -58.97 -8.25
C ALA A 105 11.84 -57.96 -7.27
N LYS A 106 10.68 -58.34 -6.73
CA LYS A 106 10.12 -57.82 -5.48
C LYS A 106 10.99 -58.33 -4.31
N VAL A 107 12.10 -57.66 -4.02
CA VAL A 107 12.83 -57.85 -2.75
C VAL A 107 12.10 -57.01 -1.70
N GLN A 108 11.28 -57.69 -0.92
CA GLN A 108 10.63 -57.17 0.26
C GLN A 108 11.72 -57.00 1.33
N ALA A 109 12.40 -55.85 1.33
CA ALA A 109 13.29 -55.46 2.42
C ALA A 109 12.41 -55.14 3.63
N GLU A 110 12.44 -56.04 4.62
CA GLU A 110 11.86 -55.84 5.93
C GLU A 110 12.45 -54.55 6.53
N PRO A 111 11.63 -53.55 6.89
CA PRO A 111 12.14 -52.33 7.49
C PRO A 111 12.85 -52.68 8.80
N PRO A 112 14.07 -52.19 9.05
CA PRO A 112 14.77 -52.48 10.30
C PRO A 112 13.86 -52.07 11.46
N LEU A 113 13.60 -53.01 12.36
CA LEU A 113 12.86 -52.81 13.59
C LEU A 113 13.61 -51.76 14.41
N VAL A 114 13.21 -50.50 14.28
CA VAL A 114 13.75 -49.39 15.05
C VAL A 114 13.25 -49.57 16.47
N ASP A 115 14.14 -49.92 17.39
CA ASP A 115 13.84 -50.00 18.80
C ASP A 115 13.18 -48.69 19.27
N PRO A 116 12.03 -48.76 19.96
CA PRO A 116 11.33 -47.57 20.41
C PRO A 116 12.26 -46.74 21.30
N PRO A 117 12.38 -45.42 21.07
CA PRO A 117 13.24 -44.56 21.85
C PRO A 117 12.85 -44.66 23.33
N LYS A 118 13.85 -44.92 24.19
CA LYS A 118 13.66 -45.03 25.64
C LYS A 118 12.98 -43.74 26.12
N SER A 119 11.83 -43.89 26.80
CA SER A 119 10.95 -42.79 27.23
C SER A 119 11.64 -41.72 28.09
N THR A 120 12.82 -42.02 28.64
CA THR A 120 13.66 -41.09 29.41
C THR A 120 14.27 -39.97 28.56
N ASP A 121 14.55 -40.21 27.28
CA ASP A 121 15.20 -39.22 26.42
C ASP A 121 14.23 -38.12 25.98
N LEU A 122 12.95 -38.48 25.80
CA LEU A 122 11.87 -37.54 25.49
C LEU A 122 11.61 -36.56 26.64
N LEU A 123 11.59 -37.03 27.88
CA LEU A 123 11.39 -36.17 29.05
C LEU A 123 12.56 -35.19 29.24
N GLN A 124 13.79 -35.63 28.99
CA GLN A 124 14.95 -34.72 29.05
C GLN A 124 14.93 -33.67 27.94
N LEU A 125 14.51 -34.03 26.72
CA LEU A 125 14.37 -33.09 25.61
C LEU A 125 13.27 -32.05 25.90
N LEU A 126 12.12 -32.47 26.43
CA LEU A 126 11.04 -31.57 26.83
C LEU A 126 11.46 -30.63 27.97
N ALA A 127 12.18 -31.14 28.97
CA ALA A 127 12.70 -30.31 30.06
C ALA A 127 13.72 -29.26 29.56
N LYS A 128 14.60 -29.62 28.63
CA LYS A 128 15.55 -28.69 27.99
C LYS A 128 14.82 -27.63 27.16
N ALA A 129 13.83 -28.03 26.36
CA ALA A 129 13.02 -27.11 25.57
C ALA A 129 12.25 -26.12 26.45
N TRP A 130 11.74 -26.58 27.59
CA TRP A 130 11.03 -25.72 28.54
C TRP A 130 11.97 -24.68 29.19
N ARG A 131 13.17 -25.11 29.62
CA ARG A 131 14.18 -24.17 30.16
C ARG A 131 14.57 -23.10 29.14
N LEU A 132 14.79 -23.50 27.88
CA LEU A 132 15.15 -22.58 26.81
C LEU A 132 14.04 -21.54 26.57
N ARG A 133 12.78 -21.97 26.56
CA ARG A 133 11.63 -21.07 26.39
C ARG A 133 11.55 -20.02 27.50
N TRP A 134 11.78 -20.40 28.75
CA TRP A 134 11.80 -19.45 29.87
C TRP A 134 12.96 -18.48 29.78
N THR A 135 14.16 -18.94 29.42
CA THR A 135 15.30 -18.04 29.24
C THR A 135 15.06 -17.00 28.15
N CYS A 136 14.47 -17.40 27.01
CA CYS A 136 14.12 -16.44 25.96
C CYS A 136 13.07 -15.42 26.41
N LEU A 137 12.07 -15.84 27.18
CA LEU A 137 11.03 -14.95 27.69
C LEU A 137 11.60 -13.93 28.68
N ILE A 138 12.47 -14.36 29.60
CA ILE A 138 13.14 -13.47 30.55
C ILE A 138 14.04 -12.46 29.81
N CYS A 139 14.82 -12.91 28.81
CA CYS A 139 15.64 -12.00 28.00
C CYS A 139 14.79 -10.96 27.25
N SER A 140 13.64 -11.36 26.68
CA SER A 140 12.73 -10.45 26.00
C SER A 140 12.17 -9.37 26.94
N ILE A 141 11.78 -9.76 28.16
CA ILE A 141 11.27 -8.81 29.17
C ILE A 141 12.36 -7.81 29.57
N LEU A 142 13.61 -8.27 29.77
CA LEU A 142 14.72 -7.39 30.14
C LEU A 142 15.04 -6.38 29.03
N VAL A 143 15.03 -6.79 27.76
CA VAL A 143 15.24 -5.88 26.62
C VAL A 143 14.14 -4.82 26.56
N TRP A 144 12.88 -5.22 26.75
CA TRP A 144 11.76 -4.28 26.80
C TRP A 144 11.87 -3.30 27.97
N ALA A 145 12.26 -3.76 29.16
CA ALA A 145 12.44 -2.89 30.32
C ALA A 145 13.53 -1.82 30.07
N VAL A 146 14.65 -2.20 29.43
CA VAL A 146 15.73 -1.25 29.07
C VAL A 146 15.26 -0.24 28.02
N LEU A 147 14.52 -0.68 27.01
CA LEU A 147 13.97 0.22 25.98
C LEU A 147 12.97 1.23 26.59
N LEU A 148 12.08 0.77 27.46
CA LEU A 148 11.12 1.64 28.15
C LEU A 148 11.82 2.65 29.07
N ALA A 149 12.85 2.22 29.81
CA ALA A 149 13.66 3.14 30.61
C ALA A 149 14.38 4.19 29.74
N GLY A 150 14.91 3.78 28.58
CA GLY A 150 15.54 4.69 27.62
C GLY A 150 14.58 5.74 27.06
N LEU A 151 13.33 5.35 26.76
CA LEU A 151 12.29 6.26 26.30
C LEU A 151 11.88 7.28 27.37
N GLN A 152 11.75 6.85 28.63
CA GLN A 152 11.44 7.75 29.75
C GLN A 152 12.54 8.78 30.01
N HIS A 153 13.82 8.40 29.87
CA HIS A 153 14.94 9.33 30.07
C HIS A 153 15.24 10.21 28.86
N GLY A 154 14.95 9.77 27.63
CA GLY A 154 15.25 10.53 26.40
C GLY A 154 14.24 11.64 26.05
N GLY A 155 12.97 11.48 26.42
CA GLY A 155 11.90 12.40 26.01
C GLY A 155 11.93 13.78 26.68
N LEU A 156 12.43 13.87 27.91
CA LEU A 156 12.37 15.12 28.70
C LEU A 156 13.46 16.15 28.30
N ALA A 157 14.56 15.73 27.69
CA ALA A 157 15.65 16.63 27.30
C ALA A 157 15.35 17.41 26.01
N ALA A 158 14.59 16.83 25.07
CA ALA A 158 14.28 17.44 23.79
C ALA A 158 13.15 18.51 23.87
N TYR A 159 12.23 18.38 24.83
CA TYR A 159 11.10 19.31 24.98
C TYR A 159 11.48 20.66 25.60
N LYS A 160 12.54 20.72 26.43
CA LYS A 160 13.00 21.98 27.04
C LYS A 160 13.81 22.87 26.09
N ALA A 161 14.40 22.31 25.03
CA ALA A 161 15.20 23.08 24.06
C ALA A 161 14.35 23.83 23.02
N SER A 162 13.09 23.43 22.83
CA SER A 162 12.18 24.02 21.83
C SER A 162 11.38 25.22 22.35
N LYS A 163 11.32 25.44 23.68
CA LYS A 163 10.50 26.51 24.28
C LYS A 163 11.22 27.87 24.39
N SER A 164 12.51 27.98 24.08
CA SER A 164 13.28 29.23 24.28
C SER A 164 13.56 30.07 23.02
N ALA A 165 12.93 29.78 21.88
CA ALA A 165 13.23 30.43 20.60
C ALA A 165 12.07 31.25 19.98
N GLN A 166 10.98 31.50 20.72
CA GLN A 166 9.86 32.29 20.23
C GLN A 166 9.88 33.70 20.83
N SER A 167 10.84 34.50 20.38
CA SER A 167 10.82 35.95 20.57
C SER A 167 9.87 36.56 19.54
N GLU A 168 8.79 37.15 20.05
CA GLU A 168 7.75 37.91 19.35
C GLU A 168 8.35 39.13 18.62
N PRO A 169 8.36 39.17 17.27
CA PRO A 169 8.73 40.37 16.55
C PRO A 169 7.55 41.36 16.53
N ALA A 170 7.89 42.61 16.79
CA ALA A 170 6.99 43.76 16.88
C ALA A 170 6.05 43.89 15.67
N SER A 171 4.79 44.20 16.01
CA SER A 171 3.66 44.55 15.17
C SER A 171 4.04 45.40 13.96
N ALA A 172 4.20 44.74 12.81
CA ALA A 172 4.13 45.36 11.49
C ALA A 172 2.74 45.07 10.93
N GLN A 173 2.06 46.13 10.49
CA GLN A 173 0.71 46.09 9.93
C GLN A 173 0.64 45.01 8.82
N PRO A 174 -0.29 44.04 8.91
CA PRO A 174 -0.36 42.95 7.95
C PRO A 174 -0.62 43.51 6.55
N PRO A 175 0.13 43.08 5.52
CA PRO A 175 -0.14 43.47 4.15
C PRO A 175 -1.58 43.09 3.79
N PRO A 176 -2.23 43.85 2.89
CA PRO A 176 -3.60 43.57 2.45
C PRO A 176 -3.71 42.09 2.06
N GLN A 177 -4.52 41.36 2.81
CA GLN A 177 -4.70 39.93 2.63
C GLN A 177 -5.23 39.68 1.22
N ALA A 178 -4.51 38.86 0.44
CA ALA A 178 -5.03 38.36 -0.82
C ALA A 178 -6.36 37.64 -0.54
N PRO A 179 -7.34 37.72 -1.46
CA PRO A 179 -8.58 36.97 -1.32
C PRO A 179 -8.25 35.48 -1.07
N PRO A 180 -8.94 34.82 -0.13
CA PRO A 180 -8.68 33.42 0.18
C PRO A 180 -8.84 32.59 -1.10
N PRO A 181 -7.96 31.59 -1.33
CA PRO A 181 -8.09 30.72 -2.50
C PRO A 181 -9.46 30.04 -2.46
N SER A 182 -10.10 29.90 -3.62
CA SER A 182 -11.33 29.13 -3.74
C SER A 182 -11.13 27.73 -3.14
N PRO A 183 -12.07 27.23 -2.34
CA PRO A 183 -11.94 25.92 -1.73
C PRO A 183 -11.77 24.86 -2.81
N ALA A 184 -10.87 23.91 -2.58
CA ALA A 184 -10.66 22.80 -3.51
C ALA A 184 -11.99 22.03 -3.72
N PRO A 185 -12.27 21.52 -4.92
CA PRO A 185 -13.44 20.68 -5.17
C PRO A 185 -13.51 19.51 -4.17
N ARG A 186 -14.67 19.31 -3.56
CA ARG A 186 -14.95 18.25 -2.57
C ARG A 186 -16.17 17.44 -3.00
N LEU A 187 -16.24 16.19 -2.55
CA LEU A 187 -17.50 15.43 -2.59
C LEU A 187 -18.58 16.12 -1.73
N SER A 188 -19.85 16.01 -2.15
CA SER A 188 -20.99 16.51 -1.37
C SER A 188 -21.11 15.83 0.01
N GLN A 189 -20.65 14.58 0.11
CA GLN A 189 -20.53 13.80 1.34
C GLN A 189 -19.13 13.16 1.38
N CYS A 190 -18.36 13.46 2.43
CA CYS A 190 -16.98 13.01 2.57
C CYS A 190 -16.82 12.28 3.92
N GLY A 191 -16.83 10.94 3.89
CA GLY A 191 -16.54 10.11 5.07
C GLY A 191 -15.04 9.91 5.30
N GLY A 192 -14.22 10.09 4.26
CA GLY A 192 -12.77 10.00 4.37
C GLY A 192 -12.05 10.90 3.37
N SER A 193 -10.93 11.50 3.78
CA SER A 193 -10.06 12.28 2.90
C SER A 193 -8.60 11.89 3.11
N PHE A 194 -7.88 11.72 2.01
CA PHE A 194 -6.47 11.32 1.98
C PHE A 194 -5.63 12.32 1.20
N VAL A 195 -4.38 12.53 1.60
CA VAL A 195 -3.46 13.44 0.90
C VAL A 195 -2.22 12.70 0.40
N ILE A 196 -1.94 12.80 -0.89
CA ILE A 196 -0.91 12.03 -1.60
C ILE A 196 0.11 12.97 -2.25
N PRO A 197 1.43 12.81 -2.05
CA PRO A 197 2.45 13.68 -2.61
C PRO A 197 2.72 13.36 -4.09
N SER A 198 1.86 13.82 -4.98
CA SER A 198 1.86 13.51 -6.42
C SER A 198 3.21 13.78 -7.09
N THR A 199 3.78 14.99 -6.92
CA THR A 199 5.05 15.34 -7.59
C THR A 199 6.21 14.49 -7.11
N ARG A 200 6.20 14.05 -5.85
CA ARG A 200 7.28 13.19 -5.32
C ARG A 200 7.21 11.79 -5.93
N ILE A 201 6.00 11.26 -6.12
CA ILE A 201 5.79 9.95 -6.75
C ILE A 201 6.20 10.00 -8.22
N SER A 202 5.78 11.04 -8.96
CA SER A 202 6.06 11.17 -10.39
C SER A 202 7.53 11.48 -10.70
N ARG A 203 8.20 12.30 -9.88
CA ARG A 203 9.61 12.68 -10.05
C ARG A 203 10.59 11.70 -9.40
N CYS A 204 10.11 10.71 -8.65
CA CYS A 204 10.99 9.67 -8.14
C CYS A 204 11.63 8.96 -9.32
N SER A 205 12.94 8.70 -9.27
CA SER A 205 13.67 7.85 -10.23
C SER A 205 14.10 6.51 -9.62
N SER A 206 13.76 6.26 -8.36
CA SER A 206 14.04 4.99 -7.69
C SER A 206 13.06 3.90 -8.15
N ALA A 207 13.51 2.64 -8.18
CA ALA A 207 12.63 1.51 -8.48
C ALA A 207 11.52 1.31 -7.41
N THR A 208 11.72 1.88 -6.23
CA THR A 208 10.77 1.84 -5.11
C THR A 208 10.54 3.23 -4.52
N PHE A 209 9.31 3.50 -4.07
CA PHE A 209 8.95 4.72 -3.35
C PHE A 209 7.94 4.41 -2.25
N SER A 210 8.14 4.96 -1.06
CA SER A 210 7.28 4.70 0.09
C SER A 210 6.98 5.99 0.84
N PHE A 211 5.76 6.15 1.32
CA PHE A 211 5.33 7.28 2.13
C PHE A 211 4.09 6.93 2.95
N ASP A 212 3.87 7.70 4.00
CA ASP A 212 2.67 7.59 4.84
C ASP A 212 1.57 8.50 4.28
N ILE A 213 0.35 7.99 4.26
CA ILE A 213 -0.85 8.64 3.79
C ILE A 213 -1.62 9.10 5.03
N PRO A 214 -1.63 10.42 5.33
CA PRO A 214 -2.52 10.95 6.35
C PRO A 214 -3.97 10.75 5.90
N ALA A 215 -4.82 10.39 6.85
CA ALA A 215 -6.26 10.23 6.67
C ALA A 215 -7.00 11.22 7.58
N TRP A 216 -8.10 11.76 7.09
CA TRP A 216 -9.07 12.53 7.85
C TRP A 216 -10.45 11.86 7.77
N PRO A 217 -11.19 11.69 8.89
CA PRO A 217 -10.80 12.00 10.27
C PRO A 217 -9.56 11.23 10.73
N ILE A 218 -8.84 11.74 11.74
CA ILE A 218 -7.50 11.25 12.14
C ILE A 218 -7.60 9.79 12.58
N ILE A 219 -7.26 8.89 11.66
CA ILE A 219 -7.19 7.45 11.85
C ILE A 219 -5.75 7.00 11.58
N CYS A 220 -5.39 5.81 12.08
CA CYS A 220 -4.11 5.17 11.81
C CYS A 220 -3.70 5.33 10.33
N PRO A 221 -2.56 6.00 10.03
CA PRO A 221 -2.21 6.33 8.67
C PRO A 221 -1.98 5.05 7.86
N PHE A 222 -2.30 5.12 6.57
CA PHE A 222 -1.85 4.10 5.65
C PHE A 222 -0.40 4.37 5.28
N ARG A 223 0.29 3.34 4.84
CA ARG A 223 1.57 3.48 4.17
C ARG A 223 1.45 2.88 2.79
N ALA A 224 1.79 3.68 1.79
CA ALA A 224 1.84 3.23 0.41
C ALA A 224 3.27 2.91 0.03
N ASN A 225 3.42 1.83 -0.71
CA ASN A 225 4.67 1.41 -1.32
C ASN A 225 4.41 1.22 -2.81
N PHE A 226 5.28 1.81 -3.62
CA PHE A 226 5.22 1.76 -5.08
C PHE A 226 6.45 1.00 -5.58
N TRP A 227 6.24 0.12 -6.56
CA TRP A 227 7.34 -0.60 -7.23
C TRP A 227 7.21 -0.53 -8.74
N ARG A 228 8.37 -0.55 -9.37
CA ARG A 228 8.53 -0.68 -10.81
C ARG A 228 9.81 -1.44 -11.17
N PRO A 229 9.88 -2.08 -12.35
CA PRO A 229 11.04 -2.88 -12.74
C PRO A 229 12.34 -2.07 -12.84
N SER A 230 12.26 -0.83 -13.31
CA SER A 230 13.39 0.08 -13.46
C SER A 230 13.02 1.51 -13.06
N GLY A 231 14.01 2.30 -12.65
CA GLY A 231 13.82 3.67 -12.18
C GLY A 231 13.14 4.64 -13.16
N ASP A 232 13.20 4.35 -14.46
CA ASP A 232 12.61 5.19 -15.51
C ASP A 232 11.30 4.59 -16.08
N SER A 233 10.87 3.43 -15.58
CA SER A 233 9.63 2.79 -16.02
C SER A 233 8.39 3.31 -15.27
N ALA A 234 7.21 3.01 -15.82
CA ALA A 234 5.95 3.26 -15.13
C ALA A 234 5.83 2.40 -13.86
N TRP A 235 5.06 2.87 -12.88
CA TRP A 235 4.71 2.07 -11.71
C TRP A 235 3.89 0.85 -12.14
N THR A 236 4.24 -0.32 -11.61
CA THR A 236 3.57 -1.58 -11.95
C THR A 236 2.87 -2.21 -10.76
N VAL A 237 3.27 -1.86 -9.53
CA VAL A 237 2.71 -2.38 -8.29
C VAL A 237 2.55 -1.25 -7.27
N ILE A 238 1.42 -1.26 -6.57
CA ILE A 238 1.15 -0.42 -5.40
C ILE A 238 0.68 -1.32 -4.27
N GLU A 239 1.23 -1.18 -3.08
CA GLU A 239 0.75 -1.89 -1.89
C GLU A 239 0.39 -0.87 -0.82
N LEU A 240 -0.75 -1.10 -0.20
CA LEU A 240 -1.21 -0.36 0.95
C LEU A 240 -1.06 -1.23 2.19
N THR A 241 -0.38 -0.70 3.21
CA THR A 241 -0.29 -1.27 4.56
C THR A 241 -0.90 -0.29 5.54
N ARG A 242 -1.38 -0.77 6.70
CA ARG A 242 -1.68 0.11 7.84
C ARG A 242 -0.36 0.34 8.59
N ASP A 243 -0.07 1.56 9.03
CA ASP A 243 1.28 1.91 9.54
C ASP A 243 1.69 1.08 10.78
N THR A 244 0.76 0.85 11.72
CA THR A 244 0.96 -0.05 12.88
C THR A 244 1.27 -1.49 12.49
N VAL A 245 0.85 -1.90 11.31
CA VAL A 245 0.94 -3.27 10.77
C VAL A 245 2.26 -3.45 10.01
N ALA A 246 2.72 -2.43 9.28
CA ALA A 246 3.99 -2.45 8.56
C ALA A 246 5.20 -2.62 9.50
N ALA A 247 5.20 -1.94 10.66
CA ALA A 247 6.25 -2.07 11.67
C ALA A 247 6.35 -3.50 12.25
N ALA A 248 5.26 -4.27 12.23
CA ALA A 248 5.19 -5.63 12.74
C ALA A 248 5.51 -6.71 11.69
N GLY A 249 5.84 -6.33 10.44
CA GLY A 249 6.10 -7.28 9.35
C GLY A 249 4.87 -8.07 8.89
N LEU A 250 3.68 -7.51 9.13
CA LEU A 250 2.42 -8.10 8.69
C LEU A 250 2.22 -7.89 7.16
N PRO A 251 1.44 -8.75 6.50
CA PRO A 251 1.21 -8.66 5.06
C PRO A 251 0.50 -7.36 4.67
N SER A 252 0.68 -6.94 3.41
CA SER A 252 -0.04 -5.80 2.84
C SER A 252 -1.56 -6.02 2.89
N LEU A 253 -2.31 -4.94 3.14
CA LEU A 253 -3.77 -4.97 3.18
C LEU A 253 -4.33 -5.18 1.78
N LEU A 254 -3.82 -4.40 0.84
CA LEU A 254 -4.19 -4.46 -0.57
C LEU A 254 -2.93 -4.33 -1.43
N THR A 255 -2.91 -5.05 -2.53
CA THR A 255 -1.91 -4.94 -3.58
C THR A 255 -2.60 -4.70 -4.91
N CYS A 256 -2.25 -3.60 -5.58
CA CYS A 256 -2.65 -3.28 -6.93
C CYS A 256 -1.52 -3.66 -7.89
N LYS A 257 -1.82 -4.36 -8.98
CA LYS A 257 -0.84 -4.73 -10.01
C LYS A 257 -1.42 -4.52 -11.39
N VAL A 258 -0.59 -4.04 -12.32
CA VAL A 258 -0.91 -4.07 -13.75
C VAL A 258 -1.02 -5.53 -14.20
N SER A 259 -2.10 -5.88 -14.92
CA SER A 259 -2.19 -7.21 -15.51
C SER A 259 -1.33 -7.25 -16.76
N THR A 260 -0.17 -7.89 -16.68
CA THR A 260 0.59 -8.21 -17.87
C THR A 260 -0.03 -9.46 -18.48
N SER A 261 -0.69 -9.31 -19.63
CA SER A 261 -1.29 -10.41 -20.40
C SER A 261 -0.27 -11.51 -20.79
N ASP A 262 1.02 -11.29 -20.55
CA ASP A 262 2.12 -12.11 -21.07
C ASP A 262 2.48 -13.31 -20.19
N ALA A 263 1.87 -13.49 -19.02
CA ALA A 263 2.33 -14.49 -18.04
C ALA A 263 1.68 -15.89 -18.12
N HIS A 264 0.73 -16.15 -19.04
CA HIS A 264 0.05 -17.46 -19.13
C HIS A 264 0.58 -18.41 -20.22
N ALA A 265 1.72 -18.12 -20.85
CA ALA A 265 2.32 -19.03 -21.84
C ALA A 265 3.27 -20.10 -21.27
N GLY A 266 3.41 -20.20 -19.93
CA GLY A 266 4.39 -21.08 -19.29
C GLY A 266 3.79 -22.25 -18.50
N GLY A 267 3.39 -23.32 -19.19
CA GLY A 267 3.39 -24.67 -18.60
C GLY A 267 2.04 -25.25 -18.20
N GLY A 268 1.26 -25.71 -19.20
CA GLY A 268 0.07 -26.52 -18.97
C GLY A 268 -0.55 -27.00 -20.28
N ALA A 269 0.05 -28.00 -20.91
CA ALA A 269 -0.51 -28.64 -22.09
C ALA A 269 -1.81 -29.38 -21.70
N GLY A 270 -2.97 -28.78 -21.96
CA GLY A 270 -4.26 -29.39 -21.64
C GLY A 270 -5.47 -28.62 -22.17
N ALA A 271 -5.76 -28.83 -23.46
CA ALA A 271 -7.08 -28.77 -24.10
C ALA A 271 -7.97 -27.51 -23.88
N ALA A 272 -7.89 -26.62 -24.87
CA ALA A 272 -9.02 -25.99 -25.57
C ALA A 272 -10.19 -25.41 -24.75
N SER A 273 -10.10 -24.11 -24.46
CA SER A 273 -11.25 -23.21 -24.60
C SER A 273 -10.78 -21.97 -25.37
N ALA A 274 -10.98 -21.99 -26.68
CA ALA A 274 -10.56 -20.95 -27.63
C ALA A 274 -11.69 -19.93 -27.91
N ALA A 275 -12.52 -19.59 -26.92
CA ALA A 275 -13.72 -18.78 -27.13
C ALA A 275 -13.90 -17.71 -26.06
N ALA A 276 -12.90 -16.87 -25.90
CA ALA A 276 -13.08 -15.43 -25.65
C ALA A 276 -11.67 -14.84 -25.73
N ALA A 277 -11.42 -13.98 -26.71
CA ALA A 277 -10.36 -12.99 -26.59
C ALA A 277 -10.77 -12.04 -25.46
N ALA A 278 -10.73 -12.54 -24.23
CA ALA A 278 -11.12 -11.83 -23.03
C ALA A 278 -10.10 -10.71 -22.89
N GLU A 279 -10.59 -9.49 -23.09
CA GLU A 279 -9.84 -8.26 -22.86
C GLU A 279 -9.16 -8.37 -21.49
N SER A 280 -7.83 -8.43 -21.52
CA SER A 280 -7.01 -8.52 -20.32
C SER A 280 -7.41 -7.39 -19.38
N PRO A 281 -7.72 -7.66 -18.09
CA PRO A 281 -7.89 -6.59 -17.13
C PRO A 281 -6.64 -5.71 -17.16
N GLU A 282 -6.84 -4.43 -16.91
CA GLU A 282 -5.74 -3.48 -17.01
C GLU A 282 -4.94 -3.45 -15.71
N PHE A 283 -5.66 -3.52 -14.59
CA PHE A 283 -5.09 -3.80 -13.30
C PHE A 283 -6.01 -4.68 -12.47
N VAL A 284 -5.43 -5.30 -11.46
CA VAL A 284 -6.13 -6.08 -10.44
C VAL A 284 -5.77 -5.56 -9.06
N VAL A 285 -6.76 -5.55 -8.16
CA VAL A 285 -6.56 -5.28 -6.74
C VAL A 285 -6.76 -6.58 -5.99
N CYS A 286 -5.79 -6.94 -5.15
CA CYS A 286 -5.77 -8.18 -4.39
C CYS A 286 -5.68 -7.89 -2.89
N SER A 287 -6.42 -8.60 -2.05
CA SER A 287 -6.29 -8.53 -0.58
C SER A 287 -5.23 -9.47 -0.01
N SER A 288 -4.85 -10.46 -0.80
CA SER A 288 -3.74 -11.39 -0.52
C SER A 288 -3.15 -11.82 -1.86
N PRO A 289 -2.00 -12.53 -1.90
CA PRO A 289 -1.36 -12.93 -3.16
C PRO A 289 -2.25 -13.70 -4.14
N SER A 290 -3.35 -14.29 -3.68
CA SER A 290 -4.26 -15.12 -4.49
C SER A 290 -5.71 -14.64 -4.55
N VAL A 291 -6.11 -13.65 -3.75
CA VAL A 291 -7.52 -13.21 -3.67
C VAL A 291 -7.69 -11.86 -4.36
N VAL A 292 -8.28 -11.87 -5.56
CA VAL A 292 -8.62 -10.66 -6.32
C VAL A 292 -9.94 -10.10 -5.81
N VAL A 293 -9.94 -8.86 -5.34
CA VAL A 293 -11.12 -8.16 -4.81
C VAL A 293 -11.70 -7.15 -5.78
N ALA A 294 -10.90 -6.64 -6.71
CA ALA A 294 -11.37 -5.79 -7.79
C ALA A 294 -10.56 -5.96 -9.08
N ARG A 295 -11.19 -5.71 -10.23
CA ARG A 295 -10.55 -5.73 -11.55
C ARG A 295 -10.92 -4.46 -12.31
N GLY A 296 -9.93 -3.66 -12.69
CA GLY A 296 -10.13 -2.50 -13.54
C GLY A 296 -10.04 -2.88 -15.01
N ARG A 297 -11.01 -2.45 -15.82
CA ARG A 297 -11.03 -2.61 -17.28
C ARG A 297 -11.51 -1.32 -17.93
N PRO A 298 -10.96 -0.94 -19.09
CA PRO A 298 -11.58 0.12 -19.89
C PRO A 298 -12.98 -0.34 -20.33
N ALA A 299 -13.93 0.59 -20.34
CA ALA A 299 -15.22 0.35 -20.98
C ALA A 299 -15.06 0.19 -22.50
N MET A 300 -16.09 -0.33 -23.15
CA MET A 300 -16.10 -0.59 -24.60
C MET A 300 -15.87 0.65 -25.45
N ASP A 301 -16.23 1.83 -24.94
CA ASP A 301 -16.02 3.12 -25.60
C ASP A 301 -14.62 3.72 -25.33
N GLY A 302 -13.87 3.15 -24.38
CA GLY A 302 -12.57 3.62 -23.92
C GLY A 302 -12.62 4.95 -23.15
N SER A 303 -13.80 5.48 -22.85
CA SER A 303 -13.97 6.80 -22.23
C SER A 303 -13.89 6.75 -20.70
N LEU A 304 -14.24 5.61 -20.13
CA LEU A 304 -14.29 5.38 -18.70
C LEU A 304 -13.66 4.03 -18.36
N LEU A 305 -13.21 3.88 -17.12
CA LEU A 305 -12.71 2.64 -16.58
C LEU A 305 -13.74 2.04 -15.63
N VAL A 306 -14.16 0.80 -15.89
CA VAL A 306 -15.07 0.04 -15.02
C VAL A 306 -14.25 -0.83 -14.06
N ILE A 307 -14.51 -0.68 -12.77
CA ILE A 307 -13.93 -1.50 -11.72
C ILE A 307 -14.96 -2.51 -11.24
N HIS A 308 -14.77 -3.76 -11.65
CA HIS A 308 -15.62 -4.88 -11.27
C HIS A 308 -15.22 -5.44 -9.90
N ARG A 309 -16.20 -5.63 -9.03
CA ARG A 309 -16.05 -6.17 -7.67
C ARG A 309 -16.99 -7.35 -7.48
N GLU A 310 -16.51 -8.46 -6.93
CA GLU A 310 -17.33 -9.66 -6.79
C GLU A 310 -18.48 -9.43 -5.79
N GLY A 311 -19.72 -9.63 -6.25
CA GLY A 311 -20.92 -9.47 -5.42
C GLY A 311 -21.28 -8.02 -5.06
N LEU A 312 -20.59 -7.02 -5.62
CA LEU A 312 -20.86 -5.60 -5.40
C LEU A 312 -21.12 -4.89 -6.73
N PRO A 313 -21.82 -3.74 -6.72
CA PRO A 313 -21.96 -2.91 -7.91
C PRO A 313 -20.61 -2.48 -8.47
N ASP A 314 -20.53 -2.44 -9.80
CA ASP A 314 -19.38 -1.92 -10.51
C ASP A 314 -19.18 -0.43 -10.19
N LEU A 315 -17.92 0.00 -10.21
CA LEU A 315 -17.57 1.41 -10.10
C LEU A 315 -17.16 1.94 -11.47
N GLU A 316 -17.66 3.11 -11.82
CA GLU A 316 -17.30 3.81 -13.04
C GLU A 316 -16.28 4.89 -12.70
N VAL A 317 -15.12 4.85 -13.32
CA VAL A 317 -14.06 5.84 -13.10
C VAL A 317 -13.92 6.69 -14.33
N GLN A 318 -14.08 7.99 -14.16
CA GLN A 318 -13.93 8.99 -15.21
C GLN A 318 -12.73 9.88 -14.88
N GLU A 319 -11.83 10.03 -15.86
CA GLU A 319 -10.76 11.02 -15.80
C GLU A 319 -11.29 12.34 -16.37
N GLU A 320 -11.25 13.39 -15.58
CA GLU A 320 -11.59 14.74 -16.02
C GLU A 320 -10.31 15.45 -16.45
N THR A 321 -10.14 15.58 -17.77
CA THR A 321 -9.07 16.39 -18.37
C THR A 321 -9.64 17.73 -18.78
N GLY A 322 -9.63 18.71 -17.89
CA GLY A 322 -9.94 20.10 -18.22
C GLY A 322 -8.78 20.77 -18.96
N ALA A 323 -9.08 21.66 -19.92
CA ALA A 323 -8.05 22.44 -20.61
C ALA A 323 -7.35 23.46 -19.69
N ASP A 324 -8.10 24.00 -18.73
CA ASP A 324 -7.66 25.01 -17.76
C ASP A 324 -7.86 24.58 -16.30
N GLU A 325 -8.42 23.39 -16.05
CA GLU A 325 -8.71 22.87 -14.71
C GLU A 325 -7.67 21.83 -14.27
N PRO A 326 -7.38 21.72 -12.97
CA PRO A 326 -6.54 20.64 -12.46
C PRO A 326 -7.15 19.31 -12.87
N TRP A 327 -6.31 18.41 -13.40
CA TRP A 327 -6.74 17.06 -13.72
C TRP A 327 -7.36 16.39 -12.49
N GLY A 328 -8.44 15.65 -12.69
CA GLY A 328 -9.20 15.00 -11.63
C GLY A 328 -9.64 13.59 -12.02
N VAL A 329 -9.94 12.77 -11.01
CA VAL A 329 -10.54 11.45 -11.21
C VAL A 329 -11.80 11.37 -10.37
N ILE A 330 -12.93 11.07 -11.00
CA ILE A 330 -14.22 10.85 -10.33
C ILE A 330 -14.53 9.36 -10.37
N VAL A 331 -14.91 8.81 -9.21
CA VAL A 331 -15.40 7.44 -9.08
C VAL A 331 -16.88 7.47 -8.77
N ARG A 332 -17.69 6.84 -9.62
CA ARG A 332 -19.14 6.77 -9.52
C ARG A 332 -19.63 5.37 -9.22
N ARG A 333 -20.78 5.30 -8.55
CA ARG A 333 -21.55 4.08 -8.32
C ARG A 333 -23.01 4.36 -8.62
N HIS A 334 -23.55 3.70 -9.65
CA HIS A 334 -24.93 3.96 -10.12
C HIS A 334 -25.20 5.45 -10.41
N GLY A 335 -24.20 6.17 -10.95
CA GLY A 335 -24.30 7.60 -11.23
C GLY A 335 -24.08 8.55 -10.04
N GLU A 336 -23.87 8.04 -8.83
CA GLU A 336 -23.52 8.86 -7.66
C GLU A 336 -22.00 8.92 -7.47
N ASP A 337 -21.45 10.11 -7.23
CA ASP A 337 -20.02 10.31 -6.97
C ASP A 337 -19.66 9.78 -5.57
N VAL A 338 -18.88 8.69 -5.52
CA VAL A 338 -18.45 8.03 -4.27
C VAL A 338 -16.97 8.23 -3.97
N GLY A 339 -16.21 8.77 -4.93
CA GLY A 339 -14.79 9.08 -4.79
C GLY A 339 -14.40 10.24 -5.72
N LEU A 340 -13.53 11.12 -5.24
CA LEU A 340 -12.99 12.24 -6.00
C LEU A 340 -11.51 12.38 -5.68
N ALA A 341 -10.66 12.32 -6.72
CA ALA A 341 -9.26 12.72 -6.61
C ALA A 341 -9.05 14.05 -7.34
N SER A 342 -8.53 15.05 -6.66
CA SER A 342 -8.27 16.38 -7.21
C SER A 342 -6.89 16.88 -6.80
N SER A 343 -6.22 17.61 -7.70
CA SER A 343 -4.96 18.28 -7.37
C SER A 343 -5.22 19.46 -6.44
N ILE A 344 -4.59 19.46 -5.27
CA ILE A 344 -4.57 20.60 -4.36
C ILE A 344 -3.33 21.42 -4.74
N GLY A 345 -3.59 22.61 -5.28
CA GLY A 345 -2.69 23.35 -6.15
C GLY A 345 -1.22 23.45 -5.74
N SER A 346 -0.36 23.71 -6.74
CA SER A 346 1.04 24.04 -6.50
C SER A 346 1.11 25.37 -5.74
N ASN A 347 1.49 25.35 -4.47
CA ASN A 347 1.89 26.59 -3.81
C ASN A 347 3.07 27.15 -4.61
N GLN A 348 2.96 28.34 -5.22
CA GLN A 348 4.01 28.88 -6.12
C GLN A 348 5.41 28.87 -5.49
N GLN A 349 5.49 28.87 -4.16
CA GLN A 349 6.73 28.86 -3.40
C GLN A 349 7.31 27.45 -3.16
N ARG A 350 6.50 26.39 -3.27
CA ARG A 350 6.91 24.99 -3.09
C ARG A 350 6.41 24.22 -4.30
N SER A 351 7.34 23.77 -5.16
CA SER A 351 7.06 22.93 -6.34
C SER A 351 6.53 21.52 -6.00
N GLU A 352 5.76 21.40 -4.92
CA GLU A 352 5.13 20.19 -4.44
C GLU A 352 3.64 20.29 -4.69
N GLU A 353 3.11 19.38 -5.51
CA GLU A 353 1.68 19.22 -5.72
C GLU A 353 1.23 17.99 -4.95
N TYR A 354 0.08 18.12 -4.33
CA TYR A 354 -0.57 17.06 -3.58
C TYR A 354 -1.88 16.71 -4.25
N LEU A 355 -2.29 15.45 -4.14
CA LEU A 355 -3.63 15.03 -4.52
C LEU A 355 -4.44 14.84 -3.25
N GLN A 356 -5.61 15.44 -3.22
CA GLN A 356 -6.65 15.05 -2.29
C GLN A 356 -7.39 13.88 -2.90
N MET A 357 -7.72 12.88 -2.10
CA MET A 357 -8.63 11.81 -2.46
C MET A 357 -9.73 11.76 -1.42
N ASP A 358 -10.91 12.27 -1.78
CA ASP A 358 -12.10 12.20 -0.96
C ASP A 358 -12.89 10.93 -1.32
N VAL A 359 -13.46 10.29 -0.32
CA VAL A 359 -14.33 9.12 -0.47
C VAL A 359 -15.58 9.30 0.40
N GLN A 360 -16.71 8.81 -0.09
CA GLN A 360 -17.97 8.89 0.64
C GLN A 360 -18.00 7.97 1.88
N PRO A 361 -17.54 6.71 1.84
CA PRO A 361 -17.49 5.86 3.03
C PRO A 361 -16.51 6.38 4.08
N ASP A 362 -16.76 6.03 5.35
CA ASP A 362 -15.85 6.37 6.44
C ASP A 362 -14.44 5.86 6.18
N ALA A 363 -13.42 6.64 6.53
CA ALA A 363 -12.01 6.30 6.28
C ALA A 363 -11.55 4.97 6.91
N GLU A 364 -12.23 4.46 7.95
CA GLU A 364 -11.95 3.15 8.57
C GLU A 364 -12.52 1.96 7.79
N SER A 365 -13.49 2.22 6.91
CA SER A 365 -14.20 1.18 6.20
C SER A 365 -13.25 0.44 5.23
N PRO A 366 -13.44 -0.88 5.06
CA PRO A 366 -12.70 -1.63 4.03
C PRO A 366 -13.00 -1.09 2.62
N GLU A 367 -14.16 -0.49 2.44
CA GLU A 367 -14.57 0.13 1.19
C GLU A 367 -13.78 1.41 0.88
N ALA A 368 -13.58 2.30 1.86
CA ALA A 368 -12.72 3.48 1.68
C ALA A 368 -11.29 3.07 1.30
N THR A 369 -10.75 2.03 1.96
CA THR A 369 -9.41 1.50 1.65
C THR A 369 -9.35 0.94 0.21
N LEU A 370 -10.40 0.24 -0.23
CA LEU A 370 -10.50 -0.26 -1.60
C LEU A 370 -10.62 0.87 -2.62
N LEU A 371 -11.43 1.90 -2.35
CA LEU A 371 -11.57 3.08 -3.22
C LEU A 371 -10.24 3.84 -3.35
N LEU A 372 -9.53 4.04 -2.25
CA LEU A 372 -8.18 4.63 -2.26
C LEU A 372 -7.22 3.80 -3.13
N ALA A 373 -7.19 2.48 -2.95
CA ALA A 373 -6.36 1.59 -3.76
C ALA A 373 -6.70 1.69 -5.25
N CYS A 374 -7.99 1.72 -5.59
CA CYS A 374 -8.48 1.85 -6.96
C CYS A 374 -8.07 3.19 -7.58
N MET A 375 -8.29 4.32 -6.89
CA MET A 375 -7.91 5.64 -7.39
C MET A 375 -6.38 5.76 -7.59
N LEU A 376 -5.59 5.26 -6.64
CA LEU A 376 -4.13 5.19 -6.79
C LEU A 376 -3.72 4.34 -7.99
N ALA A 377 -4.39 3.21 -8.23
CA ALA A 377 -4.14 2.36 -9.38
C ALA A 377 -4.44 3.10 -10.70
N VAL A 378 -5.58 3.78 -10.80
CA VAL A 378 -5.94 4.55 -12.00
C VAL A 378 -4.93 5.67 -12.27
N ILE A 379 -4.53 6.40 -11.24
CA ILE A 379 -3.65 7.56 -11.39
C ILE A 379 -2.22 7.15 -11.72
N PHE A 380 -1.66 6.17 -11.00
CA PHE A 380 -0.23 5.90 -11.03
C PHE A 380 0.19 4.67 -11.82
N LEU A 381 -0.68 3.67 -11.97
CA LEU A 381 -0.38 2.53 -12.86
C LEU A 381 -0.63 2.88 -14.33
N LYS A 382 -1.29 4.01 -14.60
CA LYS A 382 -1.68 4.51 -15.94
C LYS A 382 -2.22 3.38 -16.82
N PRO A 383 -3.39 2.81 -16.46
CA PRO A 383 -4.21 2.12 -17.43
C PRO A 383 -4.24 2.95 -18.74
N ARG A 384 -3.67 2.40 -19.82
CA ARG A 384 -3.77 2.97 -21.16
C ARG A 384 -5.23 2.90 -21.60
N LEU A 385 -5.99 3.94 -21.27
CA LEU A 385 -7.25 4.26 -21.94
C LEU A 385 -6.94 4.48 -23.43
N ARG A 386 -7.03 3.39 -24.21
CA ARG A 386 -6.85 3.45 -25.66
C ARG A 386 -8.08 4.14 -26.22
N GLY A 387 -7.88 5.31 -26.81
CA GLY A 387 -8.92 5.91 -27.63
C GLY A 387 -9.35 4.97 -28.77
N PRO A 388 -10.58 5.12 -29.30
CA PRO A 388 -11.18 4.22 -30.29
C PRO A 388 -10.40 4.07 -31.61
N ALA A 389 -9.38 4.88 -31.85
CA ALA A 389 -8.54 4.86 -33.06
C ALA A 389 -7.14 4.24 -32.85
N GLY A 390 -6.86 3.63 -31.69
CA GLY A 390 -5.53 3.07 -31.40
C GLY A 390 -4.41 4.12 -31.32
N GLN A 391 -4.75 5.41 -31.37
CA GLN A 391 -3.83 6.47 -31.06
C GLN A 391 -3.59 6.46 -29.56
N ILE A 392 -2.34 6.18 -29.18
CA ILE A 392 -1.84 6.44 -27.85
C ILE A 392 -1.93 7.96 -27.70
N LEU A 393 -2.92 8.46 -26.95
CA LEU A 393 -2.91 9.84 -26.51
C LEU A 393 -1.56 10.07 -25.82
N PRO A 394 -0.70 10.98 -26.33
CA PRO A 394 0.57 11.26 -25.68
C PRO A 394 0.25 11.78 -24.29
N GLY A 395 0.46 10.91 -23.30
CA GLY A 395 0.05 11.16 -21.92
C GLY A 395 0.76 12.37 -21.33
N LEU A 396 -0.05 13.32 -20.87
CA LEU A 396 -0.12 13.78 -19.48
C LEU A 396 1.05 13.31 -18.60
N CYS A 397 1.80 14.28 -18.06
CA CYS A 397 3.11 14.22 -17.41
C CYS A 397 4.33 14.39 -18.34
N GLN A 398 4.56 15.61 -18.82
CA GLN A 398 5.91 16.20 -18.78
C GLN A 398 6.00 17.13 -17.58
#